data_AF-A0A2T6D539-F1
#
_entry.id   AF-A0A2T6D539-F1
#
_cell.length_a   1.000
_cell.length_b   1.000
_cell.length_c   1.000
_cell.angle_alpha   90.00
_cell.angle_beta   90.00
_cell.angle_gamma   90.00
#
_symmetry.space_group_name_H-M   'P 1'
#
loop_
_entity.id
_entity.type
_entity.pdbx_description
1 polymer ?
#
loop_
_entity_poly.entity_id
_entity_poly.type
_entity_poly.pdbx_seq_one_letter_code
_entity_poly.pdbx_strand_id
1 'polypeptide(L)'
;MLEEVCHLSEYKRICTGVPELDGIGIFQGAVTEITLPETQGERTISSILLLYALLHTYVRGDRAALVDGCDCFQPRALPQGDVERLLWVRCRNAGEAMQAADYVARDGNFPLVVLLLMLNPDGELRRIPVAVWHRLQLLLEKSGAAMLVFTPFALVSNARLRIGTAGSFPLDMLQRRRLDLLAGVRVNVMRRRGKGGWDEALCRSSGA
;
A
#
# COMPACT_ATOMS: atom_id res chain seq x y z
N MET A 1 -32.99 -15.03 -8.59
CA MET A 1 -33.06 -13.93 -7.61
C MET A 1 -31.67 -13.33 -7.57
N LEU A 2 -31.41 -12.49 -8.57
CA LEU A 2 -30.12 -11.95 -8.99
C LEU A 2 -30.27 -10.45 -8.86
N GLU A 3 -29.69 -9.79 -7.85
CA GLU A 3 -29.55 -8.31 -7.83
C GLU A 3 -28.74 -7.76 -6.63
N GLU A 4 -27.58 -8.35 -6.31
CA GLU A 4 -26.58 -7.71 -5.43
C GLU A 4 -25.15 -7.72 -6.02
N VAL A 5 -25.05 -7.72 -7.35
CA VAL A 5 -23.77 -7.64 -8.06
C VAL A 5 -23.92 -6.61 -9.16
N CYS A 6 -23.60 -5.33 -8.90
CA CYS A 6 -23.12 -4.35 -9.90
C CYS A 6 -23.17 -2.90 -9.35
N HIS A 7 -22.15 -2.45 -8.61
CA HIS A 7 -21.71 -1.04 -8.67
C HIS A 7 -20.18 -0.86 -8.45
N LEU A 8 -19.40 -1.96 -8.43
CA LEU A 8 -17.93 -1.93 -8.39
C LEU A 8 -17.29 -1.72 -9.78
N SER A 9 -18.08 -1.57 -10.84
CA SER A 9 -17.67 -1.63 -12.26
C SER A 9 -16.99 -0.36 -12.81
N GLU A 10 -16.98 0.77 -12.10
CA GLU A 10 -16.41 2.03 -12.62
C GLU A 10 -14.94 2.28 -12.24
N TYR A 11 -14.42 1.64 -11.19
CA TYR A 11 -13.02 1.81 -10.80
C TYR A 11 -12.17 0.68 -11.37
N LYS A 12 -11.30 1.03 -12.32
CA LYS A 12 -10.33 0.10 -12.88
C LYS A 12 -9.37 -0.37 -11.78
N ARG A 13 -9.08 -1.67 -11.76
CA ARG A 13 -8.12 -2.26 -10.82
C ARG A 13 -6.72 -2.28 -11.42
N ILE A 14 -5.70 -2.20 -10.58
CA ILE A 14 -4.33 -2.52 -10.98
C ILE A 14 -4.01 -3.97 -10.61
N CYS A 15 -3.22 -4.63 -11.45
CA CYS A 15 -2.60 -5.91 -11.12
C CYS A 15 -1.25 -5.62 -10.47
N THR A 16 -1.14 -5.92 -9.18
CA THR A 16 0.07 -5.80 -8.38
C THR A 16 1.04 -6.96 -8.61
N GLY A 17 0.53 -8.11 -9.06
CA GLY A 17 1.27 -9.37 -9.18
C GLY A 17 1.44 -10.11 -7.84
N VAL A 18 0.85 -9.57 -6.76
CA VAL A 18 0.68 -10.25 -5.48
C VAL A 18 -0.74 -10.84 -5.46
N PRO A 19 -0.91 -12.17 -5.53
CA PRO A 19 -2.22 -12.80 -5.69
C PRO A 19 -3.28 -12.35 -4.68
N GLU A 20 -2.87 -12.16 -3.43
CA GLU A 20 -3.77 -11.74 -2.36
C GLU A 20 -4.24 -10.29 -2.52
N LEU A 21 -3.36 -9.38 -2.95
CA LEU A 21 -3.73 -7.99 -3.24
C LEU A 21 -4.58 -7.89 -4.52
N ASP A 22 -4.28 -8.71 -5.51
CA ASP A 22 -5.02 -8.76 -6.78
C ASP A 22 -6.43 -9.34 -6.58
N GLY A 23 -6.57 -10.34 -5.69
CA GLY A 23 -7.85 -10.91 -5.29
C GLY A 23 -8.74 -9.90 -4.55
N ILE A 24 -8.17 -9.08 -3.66
CA ILE A 24 -8.89 -8.02 -2.95
C ILE A 24 -9.26 -6.87 -3.91
N GLY A 25 -8.35 -6.55 -4.82
CA GLY A 25 -8.51 -5.53 -5.85
C GLY A 25 -8.07 -4.14 -5.38
N ILE A 26 -6.85 -3.76 -5.76
CA ILE A 26 -6.35 -2.40 -5.61
C ILE A 26 -6.91 -1.52 -6.73
N PHE A 27 -7.48 -0.37 -6.37
CA PHE A 27 -8.18 0.51 -7.31
C PHE A 27 -7.29 1.65 -7.81
N GLN A 28 -7.39 1.91 -9.11
CA GLN A 28 -6.90 3.15 -9.71
C GLN A 28 -7.62 4.36 -9.14
N GLY A 29 -6.90 5.47 -9.04
CA GLY A 29 -7.41 6.72 -8.50
C GLY A 29 -7.80 6.67 -7.03
N ALA A 30 -7.23 5.75 -6.26
CA ALA A 30 -7.59 5.56 -4.85
C ALA A 30 -6.37 5.31 -3.97
N VAL A 31 -6.51 5.72 -2.71
CA VAL A 31 -5.56 5.35 -1.66
C VAL A 31 -5.98 4.04 -1.01
N THR A 32 -5.06 3.08 -0.98
CA THR A 32 -5.13 1.87 -0.16
C THR A 32 -4.11 1.98 0.98
N GLU A 33 -4.57 1.78 2.20
CA GLU A 33 -3.72 1.78 3.38
C GLU A 33 -3.40 0.35 3.79
N ILE A 34 -2.11 0.05 3.96
CA ILE A 34 -1.60 -1.22 4.46
C ILE A 34 -1.05 -0.95 5.86
N THR A 35 -1.78 -1.47 6.86
CA THR A 35 -1.45 -1.36 8.27
C THR A 35 -0.85 -2.66 8.79
N LEU A 36 0.11 -2.56 9.71
CA LEU A 36 0.68 -3.71 10.40
C LEU A 36 0.58 -3.51 11.92
N PRO A 37 -0.47 -4.05 12.56
CA PRO A 37 -0.60 -4.06 14.01
C PRO A 37 0.61 -4.74 14.65
N GLU A 38 1.05 -4.25 15.80
CA GLU A 38 2.14 -4.87 16.54
C GLU A 38 1.71 -6.21 17.10
N THR A 39 2.10 -7.28 16.41
CA THR A 39 2.07 -8.63 16.97
C THR A 39 3.52 -9.05 17.15
N GLN A 40 4.02 -9.03 18.38
CA GLN A 40 5.28 -9.67 18.78
C GLN A 40 6.57 -9.16 18.06
N GLY A 41 6.67 -7.86 17.74
CA GLY A 41 7.91 -7.27 17.21
C GLY A 41 8.24 -7.55 15.73
N GLU A 42 7.38 -8.28 15.02
CA GLU A 42 7.61 -8.67 13.60
C GLU A 42 7.13 -7.62 12.58
N ARG A 43 6.60 -6.47 13.03
CA ARG A 43 5.98 -5.42 12.18
C ARG A 43 6.83 -5.00 10.98
N THR A 44 8.14 -4.88 11.19
CA THR A 44 9.06 -4.33 10.20
C THR A 44 9.41 -5.34 9.11
N ILE A 45 9.51 -6.63 9.44
CA ILE A 45 9.97 -7.65 8.49
C ILE A 45 8.88 -7.95 7.45
N SER A 46 7.65 -8.15 7.92
CA SER A 46 6.47 -8.47 7.09
C SER A 46 6.15 -7.35 6.09
N SER A 47 6.19 -6.09 6.55
CA SER A 47 5.91 -4.91 5.72
C SER A 47 6.96 -4.71 4.65
N ILE A 48 8.24 -4.84 5.01
CA ILE A 48 9.36 -4.74 4.08
C ILE A 48 9.27 -5.84 3.03
N LEU A 49 8.95 -7.07 3.42
CA LEU A 49 8.84 -8.17 2.48
C LEU A 49 7.69 -7.97 1.48
N LEU A 50 6.51 -7.57 1.96
CA LEU A 50 5.38 -7.23 1.09
C LEU A 50 5.75 -6.09 0.14
N LEU A 51 6.40 -5.03 0.64
CA LEU A 51 6.88 -3.92 -0.19
C LEU A 51 7.82 -4.41 -1.30
N TYR A 52 8.86 -5.17 -0.97
CA TYR A 52 9.81 -5.65 -1.97
C TYR A 52 9.17 -6.57 -2.99
N ALA A 53 8.29 -7.45 -2.54
CA ALA A 53 7.66 -8.42 -3.42
C ALA A 53 6.66 -7.72 -4.37
N LEU A 54 5.87 -6.76 -3.86
CA LEU A 54 5.03 -5.88 -4.67
C LEU A 54 5.83 -5.10 -5.70
N LEU A 55 6.93 -4.45 -5.29
CA LEU A 55 7.77 -3.69 -6.21
C LEU A 55 8.35 -4.62 -7.28
N HIS A 56 8.92 -5.77 -6.88
CA HIS A 56 9.49 -6.76 -7.79
C HIS A 56 8.49 -7.28 -8.83
N THR A 57 7.24 -7.54 -8.45
CA THR A 57 6.23 -8.05 -9.38
C THR A 57 5.65 -6.94 -10.26
N TYR A 58 5.37 -5.78 -9.69
CA TYR A 58 4.71 -4.69 -10.41
C TYR A 58 5.63 -4.05 -11.46
N VAL A 59 6.89 -3.77 -11.10
CA VAL A 59 7.78 -3.00 -11.99
C VAL A 59 8.19 -3.76 -13.26
N ARG A 60 7.93 -5.07 -13.32
CA ARG A 60 8.11 -5.86 -14.54
C ARG A 60 7.07 -5.53 -15.62
N GLY A 61 5.89 -5.06 -15.21
CA GLY A 61 4.81 -4.67 -16.11
C GLY A 61 4.77 -3.16 -16.38
N ASP A 62 5.05 -2.34 -15.36
CA ASP A 62 4.89 -0.87 -15.44
C ASP A 62 5.90 -0.12 -14.56
N ARG A 63 5.84 1.22 -14.50
CA ARG A 63 6.69 2.06 -13.66
C ARG A 63 6.03 2.30 -12.30
N ALA A 64 6.83 2.36 -11.25
CA ALA A 64 6.36 2.72 -9.91
C ALA A 64 7.21 3.83 -9.31
N ALA A 65 6.61 4.58 -8.38
CA ALA A 65 7.33 5.51 -7.52
C ALA A 65 7.26 5.03 -6.08
N LEU A 66 8.39 4.98 -5.39
CA LEU A 66 8.51 4.77 -3.94
C LEU A 66 8.92 6.08 -3.29
N VAL A 67 8.04 6.63 -2.47
CA VAL A 67 8.33 7.73 -1.56
C VAL A 67 8.66 7.14 -0.20
N ASP A 68 9.93 7.18 0.16
CA ASP A 68 10.48 6.56 1.37
C ASP A 68 10.65 7.61 2.47
N GLY A 69 9.76 7.58 3.46
CA GLY A 69 9.68 8.58 4.51
C GLY A 69 10.83 8.58 5.52
N CYS A 70 11.64 7.52 5.55
CA CYS A 70 12.74 7.34 6.50
C CYS A 70 14.07 6.92 5.87
N ASP A 71 14.16 6.93 4.53
CA ASP A 71 15.36 6.49 3.81
C ASP A 71 15.83 5.07 4.23
N CYS A 72 14.87 4.15 4.38
CA CYS A 72 15.12 2.79 4.84
C CYS A 72 15.09 1.74 3.71
N PHE A 73 14.67 2.12 2.51
CA PHE A 73 14.69 1.27 1.34
C PHE A 73 16.11 1.00 0.86
N GLN A 74 16.38 -0.25 0.46
CA GLN A 74 17.67 -0.68 -0.05
C GLN A 74 17.52 -1.18 -1.49
N PRO A 75 17.90 -0.38 -2.50
CA PRO A 75 17.73 -0.77 -3.92
C PRO A 75 18.43 -2.09 -4.28
N ARG A 76 19.52 -2.44 -3.58
CA ARG A 76 20.27 -3.70 -3.79
C ARG A 76 19.45 -4.95 -3.52
N ALA A 77 18.33 -4.83 -2.81
CA ALA A 77 17.42 -5.95 -2.58
C ALA A 77 16.52 -6.23 -3.81
N LEU A 78 16.50 -5.36 -4.81
CA LEU A 78 15.84 -5.60 -6.10
C LEU A 78 16.89 -5.94 -7.19
N PRO A 79 16.52 -6.79 -8.17
CA PRO A 79 17.26 -6.94 -9.43
C PRO A 79 17.47 -5.60 -10.14
N GLN A 80 18.60 -5.44 -10.85
CA GLN A 80 18.93 -4.18 -11.54
C GLN A 80 17.83 -3.72 -12.50
N GLY A 81 17.27 -4.62 -13.32
CA GLY A 81 16.21 -4.28 -14.27
C GLY A 81 14.91 -3.80 -13.62
N ASP A 82 14.68 -4.16 -12.36
CA ASP A 82 13.52 -3.70 -11.58
C ASP A 82 13.76 -2.28 -11.05
N VAL A 83 14.99 -1.97 -10.62
CA VAL A 83 15.39 -0.65 -10.12
C VAL A 83 15.27 0.42 -11.22
N GLU A 84 15.57 0.08 -12.47
CA GLU A 84 15.48 1.01 -13.61
C GLU A 84 14.07 1.54 -13.88
N ARG A 85 13.04 0.86 -13.36
CA ARG A 85 11.62 1.21 -13.53
C ARG A 85 11.00 1.81 -12.26
N LEU A 86 11.82 2.00 -11.23
CA LEU A 86 11.41 2.51 -9.92
C LEU A 86 11.99 3.92 -9.71
N LEU A 87 11.12 4.92 -9.60
CA LEU A 87 11.51 6.21 -9.03
C LEU A 87 11.58 6.07 -7.50
N TRP A 88 12.76 6.24 -6.92
CA TRP A 88 12.93 6.26 -5.46
C TRP A 88 13.18 7.68 -4.96
N VAL A 89 12.23 8.20 -4.18
CA VAL A 89 12.33 9.50 -3.51
C VAL A 89 12.68 9.26 -2.05
N ARG A 90 13.84 9.78 -1.63
CA ARG A 90 14.38 9.64 -0.28
C ARG A 90 13.97 10.84 0.55
N CYS A 91 13.24 10.62 1.63
CA CYS A 91 12.78 11.65 2.55
C CYS A 91 13.34 11.39 3.95
N ARG A 92 13.43 12.44 4.77
CA ARG A 92 14.00 12.39 6.11
C ARG A 92 12.95 12.36 7.22
N ASN A 93 11.72 12.75 6.89
CA ASN A 93 10.61 12.85 7.82
C ASN A 93 9.28 12.72 7.08
N ALA A 94 8.19 12.54 7.83
CA ALA A 94 6.87 12.35 7.25
C ALA A 94 6.39 13.57 6.44
N GLY A 95 6.77 14.79 6.84
CA GLY A 95 6.39 16.03 6.14
C GLY A 95 6.98 16.10 4.73
N GLU A 96 8.27 15.82 4.58
CA GLU A 96 8.94 15.71 3.29
C GLU A 96 8.32 14.59 2.43
N ALA A 97 7.99 13.45 3.03
CA ALA A 97 7.34 12.34 2.35
C ALA A 97 5.96 12.75 1.78
N MET A 98 5.16 13.48 2.55
CA MET A 98 3.86 13.97 2.07
C MET A 98 4.01 14.98 0.93
N GLN A 99 5.03 15.85 0.97
CA GLN A 99 5.32 16.78 -0.12
C GLN A 99 5.78 16.05 -1.38
N ALA A 100 6.70 15.09 -1.23
CA ALA A 100 7.15 14.24 -2.33
C ALA A 100 6.00 13.46 -2.97
N ALA A 101 5.11 12.88 -2.15
CA ALA A 101 3.92 12.18 -2.64
C ALA A 101 2.99 13.11 -3.44
N ASP A 102 2.82 14.36 -2.99
CA ASP A 102 2.03 15.36 -3.74
C ASP A 102 2.67 15.71 -5.09
N TYR A 103 4.00 15.88 -5.16
CA TYR A 103 4.70 16.12 -6.44
C TYR A 103 4.55 14.95 -7.40
N VAL A 104 4.78 13.72 -6.93
CA VAL A 104 4.67 12.51 -7.76
C VAL A 104 3.23 12.28 -8.23
N ALA A 105 2.25 12.46 -7.34
CA ALA A 105 0.84 12.29 -7.70
C ALA A 105 0.33 13.37 -8.69
N ARG A 106 0.88 14.59 -8.62
CA ARG A 106 0.58 15.67 -9.57
C ARG A 106 1.14 15.42 -10.96
N ASP A 107 2.34 14.85 -11.02
CA ASP A 107 3.03 14.54 -12.27
C ASP A 107 2.27 13.49 -13.09
N GLY A 108 1.69 12.48 -12.42
CA GLY A 108 0.79 11.51 -13.05
C GLY A 108 1.47 10.48 -13.96
N ASN A 109 2.81 10.46 -14.02
CA ASN A 109 3.57 9.50 -14.85
C ASN A 109 3.77 8.12 -14.21
N PHE A 110 3.35 7.94 -12.95
CA PHE A 110 3.52 6.69 -12.20
C PHE A 110 2.16 6.08 -11.88
N PRO A 111 1.76 4.99 -12.56
CA PRO A 111 0.48 4.33 -12.32
C PRO A 111 0.36 3.72 -10.91
N LEU A 112 1.49 3.46 -10.26
CA LEU A 112 1.57 3.07 -8.85
C LEU A 112 2.52 4.00 -8.08
N VAL A 113 2.00 4.58 -6.99
CA VAL A 113 2.78 5.32 -6.01
C VAL A 113 2.74 4.60 -4.67
N VAL A 114 3.89 4.23 -4.14
CA VAL A 114 4.03 3.63 -2.83
C VAL A 114 4.59 4.67 -1.86
N LEU A 115 3.86 4.94 -0.79
CA LEU A 115 4.27 5.84 0.28
C LEU A 115 4.61 5.02 1.53
N LEU A 116 5.88 4.97 1.88
CA LEU A 116 6.38 4.18 3.00
C LEU A 116 6.56 5.08 4.23
N LEU A 117 5.70 4.88 5.22
CA LEU A 117 5.69 5.64 6.48
C LEU A 117 5.88 4.76 7.72
N MET A 118 6.20 3.47 7.53
CA MET A 118 6.26 2.46 8.60
C MET A 118 7.25 2.77 9.71
N LEU A 119 8.37 3.42 9.38
CA LEU A 119 9.46 3.69 10.32
C LEU A 119 9.47 5.14 10.80
N ASN A 120 8.53 5.97 10.33
CA ASN A 120 8.43 7.35 10.78
C ASN A 120 7.91 7.40 12.22
N PRO A 121 8.41 8.34 13.05
CA PRO A 121 7.93 8.48 14.41
C PRO A 121 6.42 8.76 14.48
N ASP A 122 5.71 8.07 15.38
CA ASP A 122 4.27 8.25 15.62
C ASP A 122 3.86 9.72 15.77
N GLY A 123 4.71 10.52 16.43
CA GLY A 123 4.47 11.96 16.64
C GLY A 123 4.51 12.79 15.35
N GLU A 124 5.28 12.40 14.35
CA GLU A 124 5.24 13.04 13.02
C GLU A 124 4.00 12.61 12.24
N LEU A 125 3.73 11.30 12.26
CA LEU A 125 2.60 10.69 11.56
C LEU A 125 1.26 11.27 12.01
N ARG A 126 1.04 11.40 13.32
CA ARG A 126 -0.21 11.96 13.88
C ARG A 126 -0.40 13.44 13.56
N ARG A 127 0.65 14.16 13.16
CA ARG A 127 0.57 15.59 12.78
C ARG A 127 0.20 15.79 11.31
N ILE A 128 0.17 14.72 10.50
CA ILE A 128 -0.21 14.84 9.08
C ILE A 128 -1.68 15.30 9.00
N PRO A 129 -1.97 16.49 8.44
CA PRO A 129 -3.33 17.00 8.40
C PRO A 129 -4.22 16.14 7.49
N VAL A 130 -5.47 15.94 7.91
CA VAL A 130 -6.49 15.22 7.13
C VAL A 130 -6.65 15.79 5.71
N ALA A 131 -6.55 17.11 5.56
CA ALA A 131 -6.63 17.80 4.26
C ALA A 131 -5.59 17.32 3.25
N VAL A 132 -4.39 16.88 3.70
CA VAL A 132 -3.35 16.37 2.81
C VAL A 132 -3.79 15.05 2.17
N TRP A 133 -4.40 14.15 2.94
CA TRP A 133 -4.92 12.88 2.43
C TRP A 133 -6.05 13.08 1.41
N HIS A 134 -6.95 14.03 1.65
CA HIS A 134 -7.99 14.39 0.71
C HIS A 134 -7.43 14.98 -0.59
N ARG A 135 -6.43 15.85 -0.48
CA ARG A 135 -5.75 16.41 -1.66
C ARG A 135 -5.08 15.32 -2.49
N LEU A 136 -4.36 14.38 -1.87
CA LEU A 136 -3.76 13.25 -2.58
C LEU A 136 -4.81 12.42 -3.30
N GLN A 137 -5.94 12.09 -2.65
CA GLN A 137 -7.04 11.36 -3.28
C GLN A 137 -7.55 12.07 -4.55
N LEU A 138 -7.74 13.39 -4.52
CA LEU A 138 -8.16 14.16 -5.71
C LEU A 138 -7.13 14.09 -6.85
N LEU A 139 -5.84 14.12 -6.52
CA LEU A 139 -4.76 13.98 -7.52
C LEU A 139 -4.74 12.60 -8.16
N LEU A 140 -4.95 11.56 -7.34
CA LEU A 140 -5.03 10.18 -7.81
C LEU A 140 -6.26 9.98 -8.68
N GLU A 141 -7.43 10.48 -8.29
CA GLU A 141 -8.66 10.42 -9.10
C GLU A 141 -8.47 11.05 -10.48
N LYS A 142 -7.73 12.18 -10.54
CA LYS A 142 -7.43 12.88 -11.79
C LYS A 142 -6.42 12.11 -12.66
N SER A 143 -5.37 11.56 -12.07
CA SER A 143 -4.28 10.88 -12.80
C SER A 143 -4.57 9.41 -13.11
N GLY A 144 -5.51 8.79 -12.39
CA GLY A 144 -5.74 7.35 -12.44
C GLY A 144 -4.69 6.52 -11.69
N ALA A 145 -3.70 7.14 -11.05
CA ALA A 145 -2.68 6.42 -10.29
C ALA A 145 -3.30 5.76 -9.04
N ALA A 146 -2.81 4.57 -8.69
CA ALA A 146 -3.12 3.92 -7.42
C ALA A 146 -2.05 4.30 -6.39
N MET A 147 -2.46 4.56 -5.14
CA MET A 147 -1.52 4.81 -4.06
C MET A 147 -1.61 3.74 -2.98
N LEU A 148 -0.48 3.13 -2.63
CA LEU A 148 -0.35 2.23 -1.49
C LEU A 148 0.41 2.95 -0.38
N VAL A 149 -0.20 3.08 0.80
CA VAL A 149 0.42 3.75 1.95
C VAL A 149 0.67 2.71 3.03
N PHE A 150 1.94 2.51 3.38
CA PHE A 150 2.34 1.60 4.45
C PHE A 150 2.47 2.39 5.75
N THR A 151 1.62 2.10 6.74
CA THR A 151 1.54 2.83 8.01
C THR A 151 1.61 1.88 9.21
N PRO A 152 2.25 2.29 10.33
CA PRO A 152 2.33 1.43 11.51
C PRO A 152 0.94 1.23 12.15
N PHE A 153 0.02 2.17 11.98
CA PHE A 153 -1.36 2.11 12.45
C PHE A 153 -2.28 2.85 11.48
N ALA A 154 -3.58 2.64 11.63
CA ALA A 154 -4.61 3.31 10.85
C ALA A 154 -4.51 4.85 10.95
N LEU A 155 -4.15 5.49 9.84
CA LEU A 155 -3.84 6.91 9.75
C LEU A 155 -4.56 7.59 8.57
N VAL A 156 -4.70 6.90 7.44
CA VAL A 156 -5.31 7.48 6.24
C VAL A 156 -6.83 7.52 6.38
N SER A 157 -7.41 8.71 6.57
CA SER A 157 -8.83 8.90 6.89
C SER A 157 -9.76 8.47 5.74
N ASN A 158 -9.36 8.75 4.51
CA ASN A 158 -10.11 8.54 3.28
C ASN A 158 -9.65 7.31 2.48
N ALA A 159 -8.86 6.42 3.08
CA ALA A 159 -8.47 5.17 2.43
C ALA A 159 -9.72 4.42 1.95
N ARG A 160 -9.75 4.09 0.66
CA ARG A 160 -10.84 3.31 0.06
C ARG A 160 -10.81 1.88 0.56
N LEU A 161 -9.60 1.38 0.78
CA LEU A 161 -9.33 0.05 1.28
C LEU A 161 -8.27 0.17 2.37
N ARG A 162 -8.54 -0.44 3.52
CA ARG A 162 -7.55 -0.65 4.58
C ARG A 162 -7.34 -2.13 4.75
N ILE A 163 -6.07 -2.49 4.79
CA ILE A 163 -5.60 -3.84 4.85
C ILE A 163 -4.74 -3.99 6.10
N GLY A 164 -4.93 -5.08 6.83
CA GLY A 164 -4.02 -5.56 7.85
C GLY A 164 -3.26 -6.77 7.32
N THR A 165 -1.95 -6.84 7.46
CA THR A 165 -1.23 -8.10 7.17
C THR A 165 -1.31 -8.99 8.40
N ALA A 166 -1.83 -10.20 8.24
CA ALA A 166 -1.96 -11.18 9.32
C ALA A 166 -1.02 -12.36 9.02
N GLY A 167 0.27 -12.21 9.34
CA GLY A 167 1.24 -13.28 9.11
C GLY A 167 2.48 -13.08 9.98
N SER A 168 2.85 -14.14 10.70
CA SER A 168 4.21 -14.25 11.21
C SER A 168 5.10 -14.67 10.05
N PHE A 169 6.17 -13.93 9.82
CA PHE A 169 7.19 -14.27 8.83
C PHE A 169 8.41 -14.75 9.63
N PRO A 170 8.45 -16.04 10.00
CA PRO A 170 9.58 -16.56 10.74
C PRO A 170 10.87 -16.35 9.94
N LEU A 171 11.99 -16.13 10.64
CA LEU A 171 13.26 -15.72 10.02
C LEU A 171 13.77 -16.71 8.95
N ASP A 172 13.37 -17.99 9.01
CA ASP A 172 13.67 -19.02 8.01
C ASP A 172 13.03 -18.73 6.64
N MET A 173 11.90 -18.00 6.61
CA MET A 173 11.28 -17.51 5.39
C MET A 173 12.19 -16.50 4.66
N LEU A 174 13.01 -15.72 5.38
CA LEU A 174 13.95 -14.77 4.74
C LEU A 174 15.03 -15.46 3.88
N GLN A 175 15.23 -16.77 4.05
CA GLN A 175 16.17 -17.57 3.25
C GLN A 175 15.55 -18.11 1.95
N ARG A 176 14.23 -18.03 1.78
CA ARG A 176 13.51 -18.46 0.56
C ARG A 176 13.56 -17.37 -0.51
N ARG A 177 13.34 -17.72 -1.78
CA ARG A 177 13.25 -16.69 -2.84
C ARG A 177 12.06 -15.78 -2.51
N ARG A 178 12.24 -14.46 -2.65
CA ARG A 178 11.20 -13.45 -2.34
C ARG A 178 9.84 -13.72 -2.97
N LEU A 179 9.79 -14.40 -4.12
CA LEU A 179 8.55 -14.79 -4.80
C LEU A 179 7.81 -15.94 -4.09
N ASP A 180 8.53 -16.89 -3.50
CA ASP A 180 7.92 -17.99 -2.74
C ASP A 180 7.23 -17.48 -1.47
N LEU A 181 7.66 -16.31 -1.00
CA LEU A 181 7.12 -15.63 0.16
C LEU A 181 5.77 -14.97 -0.10
N LEU A 182 5.45 -14.66 -1.37
CA LEU A 182 4.17 -14.10 -1.75
C LEU A 182 3.01 -15.03 -1.38
N ALA A 183 3.16 -16.33 -1.61
CA ALA A 183 2.15 -17.34 -1.29
C ALA A 183 1.86 -17.49 0.22
N GLY A 184 2.73 -16.96 1.08
CA GLY A 184 2.54 -16.95 2.54
C GLY A 184 1.97 -15.64 3.09
N VAL A 185 1.87 -14.59 2.26
CA VAL A 185 1.37 -13.28 2.71
C VAL A 185 -0.13 -13.38 2.92
N ARG A 186 -0.55 -13.49 4.18
CA ARG A 186 -1.97 -13.41 4.53
C ARG A 186 -2.38 -11.97 4.77
N VAL A 187 -3.42 -11.57 4.06
CA VAL A 187 -3.94 -10.22 4.02
C VAL A 187 -5.38 -10.22 4.52
N ASN A 188 -5.69 -9.40 5.53
CA ASN A 188 -7.03 -9.22 6.05
C ASN A 188 -7.56 -7.83 5.68
N VAL A 189 -8.76 -7.76 5.10
CA VAL A 189 -9.41 -6.48 4.80
C VAL A 189 -10.01 -5.94 6.10
N MET A 190 -9.39 -4.90 6.65
CA MET A 190 -9.86 -4.27 7.89
C MET A 190 -11.00 -3.28 7.63
N ARG A 191 -10.99 -2.62 6.46
CA ARG A 191 -12.00 -1.63 6.10
C ARG A 191 -12.11 -1.53 4.59
N ARG A 192 -13.34 -1.43 4.08
CA ARG A 192 -13.61 -1.06 2.69
C ARG A 192 -14.66 0.04 2.66
N ARG A 193 -14.42 1.08 1.86
CA ARG A 193 -15.35 2.21 1.71
C ARG A 193 -16.10 2.09 0.38
N GLY A 194 -17.43 1.96 0.44
CA GLY A 194 -18.32 2.04 -0.72
C GLY A 194 -18.67 3.48 -1.12
N LYS A 195 -19.26 3.68 -2.31
CA LYS A 195 -19.70 5.02 -2.80
C LYS A 195 -20.83 5.63 -1.94
N GLY A 196 -21.56 4.82 -1.16
CA GLY A 196 -22.72 5.24 -0.34
C GLY A 196 -22.50 5.29 1.17
N GLY A 197 -21.27 5.08 1.67
CA GLY A 197 -21.02 4.96 3.11
C GLY A 197 -20.41 3.61 3.49
N TRP A 198 -20.46 3.30 4.78
CA TRP A 198 -19.76 2.20 5.43
C TRP A 198 -20.36 0.83 5.10
N ASP A 199 -19.54 -0.11 4.64
CA ASP A 199 -19.90 -1.54 4.66
C ASP A 199 -19.37 -2.15 5.97
N GLU A 200 -20.20 -2.17 7.02
CA GLU A 200 -19.89 -2.82 8.31
C GLU A 200 -19.83 -4.36 8.22
N ALA A 201 -20.26 -4.93 7.08
CA ALA A 201 -20.37 -6.38 6.89
C ALA A 201 -19.02 -7.13 6.84
N LEU A 202 -17.89 -6.44 6.66
CA LEU A 202 -16.57 -7.07 6.57
C LEU A 202 -15.84 -7.21 7.93
N CYS A 203 -16.39 -6.67 9.01
CA CYS A 203 -15.79 -6.73 10.35
C CYS A 203 -16.13 -8.01 11.15
N ARG A 204 -16.88 -8.97 10.59
CA ARG A 204 -17.29 -10.19 11.32
C ARG A 204 -17.03 -11.49 10.52
N SER A 205 -15.78 -11.93 10.50
CA SER A 205 -15.47 -13.36 10.29
C SER A 205 -14.10 -13.72 10.88
N SER A 206 -13.96 -13.53 12.19
CA SER A 206 -12.92 -14.18 13.00
C SER A 206 -13.46 -14.30 14.42
N GLY A 207 -14.37 -15.27 14.63
CA GLY A 207 -15.05 -15.44 15.90
C GLY A 207 -16.09 -16.55 15.85
N ALA A 208 -15.64 -17.77 15.57
CA ALA A 208 -16.19 -19.04 16.05
C ALA A 208 -15.15 -20.14 15.75
#